data_AF-A0A4P8IAJ1-F1
#
_entry.id   AF-A0A4P8IAJ1-F1
#
_cell.length_a   1.000
_cell.length_b   1.000
_cell.length_c   1.000
_cell.angle_alpha   90.00
_cell.angle_beta   90.00
_cell.angle_gamma   90.00
#
_symmetry.space_group_name_H-M   'P 1'
#
loop_
_entity.id
_entity.type
_entity.pdbx_description
1 polymer ?
#
loop_
_entity_poly.entity_id
_entity_poly.type
_entity_poly.pdbx_seq_one_letter_code
_entity_poly.pdbx_strand_id
1 'polypeptide(L)'
;MEKRCIYCGQPITKKPVIVWMKREKEEAQCCSTDCYNKTSRFIKWDKTSRLKAYVIIGICAVLNLVFMGFSMKGWWTHIPLIVIGICLCKWPLVFMHFHNYERFGIPKTLRYVRLASWFLIVFGSVITAWDMFSL
;
A
#
# COMPACT_ATOMS: atom_id res chain seq x y z
N MET A 1 -5.00 -10.22 24.51
CA MET A 1 -5.27 -9.22 23.47
C MET A 1 -6.70 -9.38 23.02
N GLU A 2 -7.50 -8.30 23.05
CA GLU A 2 -8.88 -8.33 22.56
C GLU A 2 -8.87 -8.55 21.05
N LYS A 3 -9.41 -9.69 20.59
CA LYS A 3 -9.38 -10.04 19.17
C LYS A 3 -10.31 -9.10 18.39
N ARG A 4 -9.75 -8.37 17.43
CA ARG A 4 -10.46 -7.41 16.58
C ARG A 4 -10.67 -7.98 15.19
N CYS A 5 -11.74 -7.55 14.54
CA CYS A 5 -12.02 -7.92 13.16
C CYS A 5 -10.98 -7.30 12.23
N ILE A 6 -10.30 -8.12 11.43
CA ILE A 6 -9.27 -7.63 10.50
C ILE A 6 -9.81 -6.66 9.44
N TYR A 7 -11.09 -6.80 9.08
CA TYR A 7 -11.73 -5.91 8.11
C TYR A 7 -12.16 -4.61 8.76
N CYS A 8 -13.09 -4.60 9.72
CA CYS A 8 -13.65 -3.36 10.24
C CYS A 8 -12.90 -2.77 11.45
N GLY A 9 -11.98 -3.51 12.05
CA GLY A 9 -11.24 -3.11 13.27
C GLY A 9 -12.10 -3.09 14.54
N GLN A 10 -13.35 -3.55 14.49
CA GLN A 10 -14.23 -3.62 15.66
C GLN A 10 -13.90 -4.84 16.54
N PRO A 11 -14.13 -4.74 17.86
CA PRO A 11 -13.96 -5.87 18.76
C PRO A 11 -14.96 -6.98 18.44
N ILE A 12 -14.51 -8.22 18.51
CA ILE A 12 -15.32 -9.39 18.15
C ILE A 12 -16.17 -9.79 19.35
N THR A 13 -17.47 -9.50 19.27
CA THR A 13 -18.45 -9.82 20.33
C THR A 13 -19.23 -11.12 20.08
N LYS A 14 -19.05 -11.77 18.92
CA LYS A 14 -19.73 -13.03 18.52
C LYS A 14 -18.73 -14.04 17.94
N LYS A 15 -19.15 -15.31 17.78
CA LYS A 15 -18.32 -16.39 17.21
C LYS A 15 -17.63 -15.91 15.90
N PRO A 16 -16.30 -15.78 15.86
CA PRO A 16 -15.59 -15.23 14.71
C PRO A 16 -15.60 -16.19 13.53
N VAL A 17 -15.65 -15.63 12.33
CA VAL A 17 -15.36 -16.37 11.09
C VAL A 17 -13.85 -16.28 10.84
N ILE A 18 -13.18 -17.42 10.75
CA ILE A 18 -11.72 -17.50 10.58
C ILE A 18 -11.39 -17.39 9.08
N VAL A 19 -10.53 -16.45 8.73
CA VAL A 19 -9.91 -16.33 7.40
C VAL A 19 -8.48 -16.83 7.52
N TRP A 20 -8.18 -17.93 6.84
CA TRP A 20 -6.80 -18.42 6.83
C TRP A 20 -5.95 -17.61 5.86
N MET A 21 -4.98 -16.87 6.39
CA MET A 21 -4.06 -16.10 5.59
C MET A 21 -2.81 -16.93 5.32
N LYS A 22 -2.80 -17.60 4.16
CA LYS A 22 -1.67 -18.41 3.66
C LYS A 22 -0.29 -17.74 3.74
N ARG A 23 -0.25 -16.40 3.75
CA ARG A 23 0.97 -15.59 3.62
C ARG A 23 1.76 -15.45 4.93
N GLU A 24 1.09 -15.36 6.08
CA GLU A 24 1.77 -15.19 7.37
C GLU A 24 1.59 -16.39 8.31
N LYS A 25 0.88 -17.43 7.85
CA LYS A 25 0.45 -18.57 8.70
C LYS A 25 -0.35 -18.08 9.93
N GLU A 26 -0.99 -16.93 9.80
CA GLU A 26 -1.80 -16.32 10.85
C GLU A 26 -3.30 -16.50 10.55
N GLU A 27 -4.05 -16.72 11.63
CA GLU A 27 -5.51 -16.85 11.60
C GLU A 27 -6.16 -15.49 11.85
N ALA A 28 -6.56 -14.82 10.77
CA ALA A 28 -7.30 -13.58 10.88
C ALA A 28 -8.77 -13.83 11.20
N GLN A 29 -9.36 -13.01 12.07
CA GLN A 29 -10.75 -13.17 12.48
C GLN A 29 -11.63 -12.07 11.89
N CYS A 30 -12.82 -12.45 11.43
CA CYS A 30 -13.85 -11.53 10.92
C CYS A 30 -15.11 -11.57 11.81
N CYS A 31 -15.73 -10.42 12.02
CA CYS A 31 -16.96 -10.30 12.80
C CYS A 31 -18.23 -10.78 12.07
N SER A 32 -18.17 -10.93 10.74
CA SER A 32 -19.30 -11.34 9.89
C SER A 32 -18.83 -12.02 8.60
N THR A 33 -19.73 -12.76 7.97
CA THR A 33 -19.55 -13.37 6.64
C THR A 33 -19.35 -12.32 5.54
N ASP A 34 -19.95 -11.13 5.66
CA ASP A 34 -19.71 -10.02 4.73
C ASP A 34 -18.27 -9.49 4.83
N CYS A 35 -17.76 -9.31 6.06
CA CYS A 35 -16.36 -8.95 6.29
C CYS A 35 -15.40 -10.02 5.78
N TYR A 36 -15.75 -11.30 5.93
CA TYR A 36 -15.01 -12.43 5.36
C TYR A 36 -14.95 -12.33 3.83
N ASN A 37 -16.10 -12.16 3.15
CA ASN A 37 -16.16 -12.11 1.69
C ASN A 37 -15.39 -10.92 1.13
N LYS A 38 -15.51 -9.75 1.77
CA LYS A 38 -14.72 -8.57 1.41
C LYS A 38 -13.24 -8.86 1.58
N THR A 39 -12.83 -9.35 2.75
CA THR A 39 -11.41 -9.68 3.04
C THR A 39 -10.85 -10.71 2.05
N SER A 40 -11.58 -11.78 1.75
CA SER A 40 -11.18 -12.81 0.78
C SER A 40 -11.03 -12.25 -0.63
N ARG A 41 -11.99 -11.43 -1.09
CA ARG A 41 -11.88 -10.73 -2.38
C ARG A 41 -10.66 -9.79 -2.40
N PHE A 42 -10.41 -9.09 -1.29
CA PHE A 42 -9.25 -8.23 -1.13
C PHE A 42 -7.93 -9.01 -1.20
N ILE A 43 -7.81 -10.16 -0.51
CA ILE A 43 -6.61 -11.02 -0.56
C ILE A 43 -6.37 -11.55 -1.97
N LYS A 44 -7.43 -11.99 -2.66
CA LYS A 44 -7.31 -12.51 -4.04
C LYS A 44 -6.79 -11.42 -4.99
N TRP A 45 -7.33 -10.21 -4.89
CA TRP A 45 -6.90 -9.07 -5.69
C TRP A 45 -5.45 -8.64 -5.36
N ASP A 46 -5.06 -8.65 -4.08
CA ASP A 46 -3.69 -8.37 -3.63
C ASP A 46 -2.71 -9.36 -4.26
N LYS A 47 -3.00 -10.67 -4.15
CA LYS A 47 -2.14 -11.73 -4.68
C LYS A 47 -1.84 -11.56 -6.18
N THR A 48 -2.86 -11.21 -6.98
CA THR A 48 -2.69 -11.03 -8.44
C THR A 48 -1.97 -9.73 -8.79
N SER A 49 -2.21 -8.67 -8.03
CA SER A 49 -1.69 -7.33 -8.35
C SER A 49 -0.29 -7.06 -7.80
N ARG A 50 0.09 -7.75 -6.72
CA ARG A 50 1.34 -7.53 -5.98
C ARG A 50 2.60 -7.72 -6.83
N LEU A 51 2.62 -8.74 -7.69
CA LEU A 51 3.79 -9.00 -8.55
C LEU A 51 4.00 -7.84 -9.53
N LYS A 52 2.91 -7.32 -10.12
CA LYS A 52 2.95 -6.15 -10.99
C LYS A 52 3.46 -4.92 -10.25
N ALA A 53 2.99 -4.70 -9.02
CA ALA A 53 3.42 -3.59 -8.19
C ALA A 53 4.92 -3.65 -7.86
N TYR A 54 5.44 -4.83 -7.47
CA TYR A 54 6.88 -4.99 -7.20
C TYR A 54 7.74 -4.77 -8.43
N VAL A 55 7.32 -5.27 -9.59
CA VAL A 55 8.08 -5.06 -10.84
C VAL A 55 8.17 -3.56 -11.13
N ILE A 56 7.07 -2.81 -11.03
CA ILE A 56 7.06 -1.37 -11.29
C ILE A 56 7.91 -0.61 -10.26
N ILE A 57 7.76 -0.91 -8.96
CA ILE A 57 8.55 -0.28 -7.89
C ILE A 57 10.04 -0.61 -8.07
N GLY A 58 10.37 -1.86 -8.43
CA GLY A 58 11.74 -2.29 -8.68
C GLY A 58 12.38 -1.52 -9.84
N ILE A 59 11.67 -1.38 -10.96
CA ILE A 59 12.13 -0.57 -12.09
C ILE A 59 12.32 0.89 -11.67
N CYS A 60 11.37 1.48 -10.94
CA CYS A 60 11.49 2.85 -10.45
C CYS A 60 12.68 3.02 -9.50
N ALA A 61 12.93 2.06 -8.62
CA ALA A 61 14.07 2.10 -7.70
C ALA A 61 15.41 2.01 -8.43
N VAL A 62 15.51 1.13 -9.45
CA VAL A 62 16.71 1.04 -10.30
C VAL A 62 16.94 2.34 -11.06
N LEU A 63 15.90 2.91 -11.67
CA LEU A 63 16.01 4.21 -12.35
C LEU A 63 16.45 5.32 -11.39
N ASN A 64 15.88 5.36 -10.19
CA ASN A 64 16.22 6.36 -9.18
C ASN A 64 17.70 6.22 -8.74
N LEU A 65 18.19 5.00 -8.55
CA LEU A 65 19.60 4.72 -8.26
C LEU A 65 20.53 5.11 -9.41
N VAL A 66 20.13 4.86 -10.66
CA VAL A 66 20.91 5.26 -11.85
C VAL A 66 20.98 6.78 -11.93
N PHE A 67 19.86 7.49 -11.76
CA PHE A 67 19.85 8.97 -11.79
C PHE A 67 20.71 9.58 -10.69
N MET A 68 20.65 9.05 -9.47
CA MET A 68 21.53 9.46 -8.37
C MET A 68 23.01 9.12 -8.65
N GLY A 69 23.30 7.91 -9.12
CA GLY A 69 24.66 7.43 -9.36
C GLY A 69 25.39 8.21 -10.45
N PHE A 70 24.69 8.64 -11.49
CA PHE A 70 25.25 9.45 -12.57
C PHE A 70 25.14 10.97 -12.33
N SER A 71 24.63 11.41 -11.17
CA SER A 71 24.43 12.83 -10.84
C SER A 71 23.69 13.62 -11.92
N MET A 72 22.76 12.96 -12.62
CA MET A 72 21.96 13.62 -13.65
C MET A 72 21.05 14.64 -12.96
N LYS A 73 21.09 15.89 -13.41
CA LYS A 73 20.22 16.97 -12.91
C LYS A 73 19.18 17.28 -13.96
N GLY A 74 17.91 17.30 -13.55
CA GLY A 74 16.79 17.64 -14.40
C GLY A 74 15.48 17.05 -13.87
N TRP A 75 14.40 17.71 -14.25
CA TRP A 75 13.03 17.44 -13.80
C TRP A 75 12.60 15.96 -13.91
N TRP A 76 13.15 15.21 -14.88
CA TRP A 76 12.88 13.78 -15.10
C TRP A 76 13.32 12.87 -13.95
N THR A 77 14.31 13.30 -13.14
CA THR A 77 14.84 12.50 -12.03
C THR A 77 13.84 12.29 -10.90
N HIS A 78 12.81 13.14 -10.82
CA HIS A 78 11.76 13.07 -9.81
C HIS A 78 10.54 12.23 -10.27
N ILE A 79 10.47 11.87 -11.56
CA ILE A 79 9.38 11.04 -12.13
C ILE A 79 9.26 9.68 -11.41
N PRO A 80 10.34 8.93 -11.12
CA PRO A 80 10.24 7.67 -10.38
C PRO A 80 9.56 7.81 -9.02
N LEU A 81 9.76 8.95 -8.33
CA LEU A 81 9.14 9.22 -7.04
C LEU A 81 7.61 9.37 -7.17
N ILE A 82 7.16 10.08 -8.21
CA ILE A 82 5.73 10.25 -8.53
C ILE A 82 5.10 8.90 -8.90
N VAL A 83 5.79 8.09 -9.73
CA VAL A 83 5.31 6.78 -10.14
C VAL A 83 5.20 5.82 -8.95
N ILE A 84 6.14 5.87 -8.00
CA ILE A 84 6.05 5.12 -6.74
C ILE A 84 4.84 5.58 -5.93
N GLY A 85 4.60 6.89 -5.82
CA GLY A 85 3.41 7.44 -5.16
C GLY A 85 2.09 6.96 -5.79
N ILE A 86 2.00 6.95 -7.13
CA ILE A 86 0.84 6.43 -7.86
C ILE A 86 0.66 4.92 -7.59
N CYS A 87 1.75 4.16 -7.59
CA CYS A 87 1.73 2.73 -7.28
C CYS A 87 1.24 2.47 -5.85
N LEU A 88 1.64 3.28 -4.87
CA LEU A 88 1.16 3.16 -3.49
C LEU A 88 -0.33 3.49 -3.35
N CYS A 89 -0.84 4.46 -4.12
CA CYS A 89 -2.27 4.76 -4.18
C CYS A 89 -3.08 3.56 -4.69
N LYS A 90 -2.57 2.88 -5.72
CA LYS A 90 -3.22 1.74 -6.35
C LYS A 90 -3.00 0.43 -5.59
N TRP A 91 -1.82 0.21 -5.01
CA TRP A 91 -1.38 -1.01 -4.33
C TRP A 91 -0.71 -0.73 -2.97
N PRO A 92 -1.47 -0.19 -1.99
CA PRO A 92 -0.94 0.19 -0.67
C PRO A 92 -0.40 -0.99 0.16
N LEU A 93 -0.76 -2.22 -0.22
CA LEU A 93 -0.47 -3.46 0.50
C LEU A 93 0.94 -4.02 0.25
N VAL A 94 1.70 -3.47 -0.70
CA VAL A 94 3.09 -3.88 -0.91
C VAL A 94 3.95 -3.60 0.33
N PHE A 95 3.60 -2.56 1.10
CA PHE A 95 4.40 -2.06 2.22
C PHE A 95 3.79 -2.30 3.62
N MET A 96 2.50 -2.60 3.72
CA MET A 96 1.84 -2.71 5.03
C MET A 96 1.81 -4.16 5.54
N HIS A 97 2.48 -4.39 6.68
CA HIS A 97 2.41 -5.64 7.45
C HIS A 97 1.02 -5.81 8.08
N PHE A 98 0.53 -7.05 8.20
CA PHE A 98 -0.84 -7.30 8.65
C PHE A 98 -1.10 -6.95 10.11
N HIS A 99 -0.06 -6.84 10.93
CA HIS A 99 -0.16 -6.36 12.30
C HIS A 99 -0.85 -4.97 12.38
N ASN A 100 -0.64 -4.12 11.37
CA ASN A 100 -1.32 -2.82 11.28
C ASN A 100 -2.81 -2.93 10.89
N TYR A 101 -3.21 -4.01 10.22
CA TYR A 101 -4.63 -4.27 9.89
C TYR A 101 -5.40 -4.81 11.09
N GLU A 102 -4.78 -5.62 11.97
CA GLU A 102 -5.44 -6.07 13.20
C GLU A 102 -5.80 -4.90 14.13
N ARG A 103 -4.94 -3.87 14.18
CA ARG A 103 -5.13 -2.73 15.09
C ARG A 103 -6.20 -1.74 14.62
N PHE A 104 -6.24 -1.43 13.32
CA PHE A 104 -7.07 -0.36 12.75
C PHE A 104 -8.17 -0.84 11.77
N GLY A 105 -8.04 -2.05 11.21
CA GLY A 105 -8.90 -2.56 10.15
C GLY A 105 -8.47 -2.13 8.74
N ILE A 106 -8.63 -3.03 7.77
CA ILE A 106 -8.29 -2.84 6.35
C ILE A 106 -8.70 -1.47 5.76
N PRO A 107 -9.95 -1.00 5.82
CA PRO A 107 -10.37 0.22 5.13
C PRO A 107 -9.77 1.49 5.76
N LYS A 108 -9.55 1.52 7.08
CA LYS A 108 -8.90 2.67 7.73
C LYS A 108 -7.44 2.74 7.34
N THR A 109 -6.74 1.61 7.40
CA THR A 109 -5.33 1.53 7.02
C THR A 109 -5.12 1.89 5.55
N LEU A 110 -5.96 1.38 4.64
CA LEU A 110 -5.93 1.76 3.22
C LEU A 110 -6.16 3.26 3.01
N ARG A 111 -7.04 3.90 3.81
CA ARG A 111 -7.29 5.34 3.73
C ARG A 111 -6.05 6.15 4.09
N TYR A 112 -5.37 5.80 5.19
CA TYR A 112 -4.13 6.47 5.59
C TYR A 112 -3.03 6.32 4.54
N VAL A 113 -2.82 5.11 4.02
CA VAL A 113 -1.78 4.89 3.00
C VAL A 113 -2.09 5.67 1.73
N ARG A 114 -3.35 5.71 1.29
CA ARG A 114 -3.75 6.54 0.13
C ARG A 114 -3.50 8.03 0.39
N LEU A 115 -3.75 8.51 1.60
CA LEU A 115 -3.50 9.90 1.99
C LEU A 115 -2.00 10.22 1.94
N ALA A 116 -1.16 9.37 2.53
CA ALA A 116 0.30 9.49 2.47
C ALA A 116 0.83 9.40 1.03
N SER A 117 0.25 8.52 0.21
CA SER A 117 0.57 8.39 -1.22
C SER A 117 0.23 9.67 -1.98
N TRP A 118 -0.92 10.27 -1.69
CA TRP A 118 -1.32 11.56 -2.26
C TRP A 118 -0.31 12.66 -1.93
N PHE A 119 0.15 12.73 -0.67
CA PHE A 119 1.21 13.67 -0.29
C PHE A 119 2.50 13.45 -1.07
N LEU A 120 2.94 12.20 -1.27
CA LEU A 120 4.13 11.90 -2.06
C LEU A 120 3.99 12.30 -3.53
N ILE A 121 2.81 12.08 -4.13
CA ILE A 121 2.53 12.48 -5.51
C ILE A 121 2.59 14.01 -5.64
N VAL A 122 1.89 14.74 -4.77
CA VAL A 122 1.86 16.21 -4.78
C VAL A 122 3.25 16.78 -4.56
N PHE A 123 3.97 16.27 -3.55
CA PHE A 123 5.32 16.72 -3.24
C PHE A 123 6.27 16.45 -4.40
N GLY A 124 6.24 15.25 -4.97
CA GLY A 124 7.00 14.91 -6.17
C GLY A 124 6.68 15.83 -7.34
N SER A 125 5.40 16.08 -7.63
CA SER A 125 5.00 16.97 -8.72
C SER A 125 5.42 18.42 -8.52
N VAL A 126 5.39 18.92 -7.27
CA VAL A 126 5.81 20.29 -6.96
C VAL A 126 7.31 20.45 -7.19
N ILE A 127 8.12 19.47 -6.77
CA ILE A 127 9.57 19.47 -7.01
C ILE A 127 9.86 19.39 -8.50
N THR A 128 9.19 18.48 -9.24
CA THR A 128 9.35 18.38 -10.70
C THR A 128 9.00 19.69 -11.40
N ALA A 129 7.90 20.34 -11.01
CA ALA A 129 7.50 21.62 -11.60
C ALA A 129 8.49 22.73 -11.27
N TRP A 130 8.97 22.81 -10.02
CA TRP A 130 9.98 23.78 -9.61
C TRP A 130 11.28 23.63 -10.42
N ASP A 131 11.76 22.40 -10.57
CA ASP A 131 12.98 22.10 -11.33
C ASP A 131 12.80 22.36 -12.83
N MET A 132 11.58 22.22 -13.36
CA MET A 132 11.26 22.56 -14.76
C MET A 132 11.19 24.07 -15.02
N PHE A 133 10.73 24.87 -14.05
CA PHE A 133 10.67 26.34 -14.17
C PHE A 133 11.98 27.03 -13.80
N SER A 134 12.88 26.36 -13.07
CA SER A 134 14.20 26.86 -12.69
C SER A 134 15.30 26.57 -13.73
N LEU A 135 14.96 25.88 -14.83
CA LEU A 135 15.86 25.48 -15.92
C LEU A 135 15.72 26.44 -17.11
#